data_AF-A0A5R9NXB7-F1
#
_entry.id   AF-A0A5R9NXB7-F1
#
_cell.length_a   1.000
_cell.length_b   1.000
_cell.length_c   1.000
_cell.angle_alpha   90.00
_cell.angle_beta   90.00
_cell.angle_gamma   90.00
#
_symmetry.space_group_name_H-M   'P 1'
#
loop_
_entity.id
_entity.type
_entity.pdbx_description
1 polymer ?
#
loop_
_entity_poly.entity_id
_entity_poly.type
_entity_poly.pdbx_seq_one_letter_code
_entity_poly.pdbx_strand_id
1 'polypeptide(L)'
;MFWIMHDPRVFLWATRNQGLNMSTKRIDDRLFPAITWDHGWSLSLQADRAGYQCSPAEHFATLEEYTSVEAVIYGPFQGSVDPFTLGLPEAVANKFVPLEVSSPSIGCKLTWDDVEAIKQAILQASLNPNMGVPRGVIGWAMADVYHGTSAEAADDIVENGIDMHKSGGGYFGQGFYVAEEEALARSNYADFSGDEDGGVVVKLEIKDGARILDMRNAVDADFWVRSGLANAIGSRDFAARAVKAGVDGVYDRSFGGLAIYNPDAVECLGLVPDNRPGLK
;
A
#
# COMPACT_ATOMS: atom_id res chain seq x y z
N MET A 1 -26.27 19.61 2.72
CA MET A 1 -26.06 18.38 1.93
C MET A 1 -24.98 17.60 2.64
N PHE A 2 -25.30 16.42 3.18
CA PHE A 2 -24.36 15.59 3.96
C PHE A 2 -23.79 14.52 3.03
N TRP A 3 -22.51 14.19 3.19
CA TRP A 3 -21.86 13.10 2.48
C TRP A 3 -22.12 11.84 3.29
N ILE A 4 -23.13 11.05 2.93
CA ILE A 4 -23.62 9.94 3.76
C ILE A 4 -22.93 8.64 3.32
N MET A 5 -22.44 7.86 4.29
CA MET A 5 -22.34 6.41 4.18
C MET A 5 -22.73 5.72 5.49
N HIS A 6 -23.73 4.84 5.42
CA HIS A 6 -24.10 3.90 6.47
C HIS A 6 -24.40 2.54 5.82
N ASP A 7 -23.54 1.54 6.02
CA ASP A 7 -23.80 0.08 6.23
C ASP A 7 -22.50 -0.71 5.88
N PRO A 8 -21.94 -1.54 6.79
CA PRO A 8 -20.71 -2.29 6.51
C PRO A 8 -21.00 -3.75 6.11
N ARG A 9 -21.13 -4.06 4.81
CA ARG A 9 -21.14 -5.46 4.33
C ARG A 9 -20.45 -5.66 2.96
N VAL A 10 -19.31 -6.36 3.04
CA VAL A 10 -18.73 -7.36 2.11
C VAL A 10 -18.34 -6.89 0.70
N PHE A 11 -17.10 -7.12 0.26
CA PHE A 11 -16.80 -7.83 -1.01
C PHE A 11 -15.30 -8.20 -1.17
N LEU A 12 -15.05 -9.41 -1.68
CA LEU A 12 -13.75 -9.91 -2.15
C LEU A 12 -13.42 -9.32 -3.53
N TRP A 13 -12.14 -8.99 -3.78
CA TRP A 13 -11.65 -8.80 -5.15
C TRP A 13 -10.30 -9.47 -5.42
N ALA A 14 -10.19 -10.00 -6.63
CA ALA A 14 -9.03 -10.68 -7.19
C ALA A 14 -8.21 -9.66 -8.01
N THR A 15 -6.92 -9.53 -7.70
CA THR A 15 -6.02 -8.60 -8.38
C THR A 15 -5.43 -9.19 -9.66
N ARG A 16 -5.57 -8.46 -10.77
CA ARG A 16 -4.86 -8.67 -12.05
C ARG A 16 -3.66 -7.73 -12.10
N ASN A 17 -2.45 -8.29 -12.22
CA ASN A 17 -1.20 -7.55 -12.35
C ASN A 17 -1.15 -6.76 -13.67
N GLN A 18 -0.90 -5.45 -13.60
CA GLN A 18 -0.27 -4.70 -14.70
C GLN A 18 0.98 -4.00 -14.19
N GLY A 19 2.03 -4.12 -15.00
CA GLY A 19 3.41 -3.86 -14.62
C GLY A 19 3.74 -2.38 -14.54
N LEU A 20 4.61 -2.06 -13.58
CA LEU A 20 5.33 -0.80 -13.52
C LEU A 20 6.80 -1.07 -13.23
N ASN A 21 7.60 -0.29 -13.94
CA ASN A 21 9.01 -0.46 -14.27
C ASN A 21 9.86 0.18 -13.16
N MET A 22 10.68 -0.59 -12.43
CA MET A 22 11.58 -0.06 -11.39
C MET A 22 13.02 -0.60 -11.52
N SER A 23 13.98 0.33 -11.50
CA SER A 23 15.44 0.20 -11.26
C SER A 23 16.29 -0.74 -12.15
N THR A 24 16.79 -0.16 -13.26
CA THR A 24 18.04 -0.33 -14.06
C THR A 24 18.90 -1.61 -14.13
N LYS A 25 18.58 -2.73 -13.48
CA LYS A 25 19.02 -4.06 -13.97
C LYS A 25 17.75 -4.81 -14.34
N ARG A 26 17.53 -5.02 -15.64
CA ARG A 26 16.31 -5.67 -16.12
C ARG A 26 16.19 -7.04 -15.45
N ILE A 27 14.96 -7.47 -15.16
CA ILE A 27 14.66 -8.86 -14.82
C ILE A 27 15.25 -9.81 -15.88
N ASP A 28 15.39 -9.33 -17.12
CA ASP A 28 15.99 -10.03 -18.26
C ASP A 28 17.52 -10.26 -18.15
N ASP A 29 18.22 -9.59 -17.23
CA ASP A 29 19.68 -9.73 -17.01
C ASP A 29 20.01 -10.62 -15.80
N ARG A 30 19.00 -11.31 -15.23
CA ARG A 30 19.19 -12.23 -14.11
C ARG A 30 19.83 -13.53 -14.59
N LEU A 31 20.81 -14.02 -13.84
CA LEU A 31 21.47 -15.27 -14.16
C LEU A 31 20.56 -16.48 -13.91
N PHE A 32 19.74 -16.39 -12.86
CA PHE A 32 18.82 -17.45 -12.46
C PHE A 32 17.37 -16.94 -12.42
N PRO A 33 16.39 -17.77 -12.83
CA PRO A 33 14.98 -17.42 -12.75
C PRO A 33 14.54 -17.25 -11.29
N ALA A 34 13.62 -16.32 -11.05
CA ALA A 34 13.02 -16.15 -9.73
C ALA A 34 12.11 -17.34 -9.39
N ILE A 35 12.08 -17.70 -8.11
CA ILE A 35 11.07 -18.60 -7.56
C ILE A 35 9.78 -17.79 -7.39
N THR A 36 8.68 -18.25 -7.98
CA THR A 36 7.39 -17.56 -7.92
C THR A 36 6.32 -18.43 -7.28
N TRP A 37 5.42 -17.80 -6.53
CA TRP A 37 4.25 -18.44 -5.94
C TRP A 37 2.97 -17.90 -6.57
N ASP A 38 1.88 -18.68 -6.53
CA ASP A 38 0.57 -18.34 -7.10
C ASP A 38 -0.11 -17.14 -6.41
N HIS A 39 0.25 -16.87 -5.17
CA HIS A 39 -0.19 -15.73 -4.38
C HIS A 39 0.63 -14.44 -4.63
N GLY A 40 1.34 -14.36 -5.76
CA GLY A 40 1.98 -13.13 -6.25
C GLY A 40 3.30 -12.74 -5.56
N TRP A 41 3.81 -13.58 -4.65
CA TRP A 41 5.14 -13.41 -4.09
C TRP A 41 6.21 -13.99 -5.00
N SER A 42 7.43 -13.44 -4.94
CA SER A 42 8.58 -14.05 -5.59
C SER A 42 9.89 -13.82 -4.83
N LEU A 43 10.84 -14.74 -5.01
CA LEU A 43 12.17 -14.72 -4.43
C LEU A 43 13.19 -14.82 -5.56
N SER A 44 13.95 -13.75 -5.75
CA SER A 44 15.06 -13.72 -6.69
C SER A 44 16.34 -14.09 -5.97
N LEU A 45 16.99 -15.16 -6.41
CA LEU A 45 18.32 -15.57 -5.92
C LEU A 45 19.34 -15.31 -7.03
N GLN A 46 20.44 -14.62 -6.73
CA GLN A 46 21.50 -14.32 -7.68
C GLN A 46 22.87 -14.61 -7.07
N ALA A 47 23.78 -15.08 -7.91
CA ALA A 47 25.16 -15.38 -7.55
C ALA A 47 26.02 -15.37 -8.81
N ASP A 48 27.13 -14.64 -8.81
CA ASP A 48 28.16 -14.66 -9.86
C ASP A 48 29.35 -13.79 -9.41
N ARG A 49 30.50 -13.95 -10.07
CA ARG A 49 31.67 -13.07 -9.97
C ARG A 49 31.40 -11.61 -10.34
N ALA A 50 30.25 -11.30 -10.95
CA ALA A 50 29.89 -9.99 -11.48
C ALA A 50 29.44 -8.95 -10.42
N GLY A 51 29.70 -9.22 -9.14
CA GLY A 51 29.47 -8.27 -8.04
C GLY A 51 28.36 -8.65 -7.06
N TYR A 52 27.79 -9.86 -7.16
CA TYR A 52 26.85 -10.38 -6.17
C TYR A 52 27.57 -10.79 -4.89
N GLN A 53 26.91 -10.62 -3.74
CA GLN A 53 27.47 -11.06 -2.45
C GLN A 53 27.24 -12.57 -2.21
N CYS A 54 27.96 -13.41 -2.96
CA CYS A 54 27.86 -14.86 -2.93
C CYS A 54 29.18 -15.55 -2.56
N SER A 55 29.13 -16.87 -2.36
CA SER A 55 30.31 -17.71 -2.18
C SER A 55 30.07 -19.09 -2.80
N PRO A 56 31.02 -19.65 -3.57
CA PRO A 56 32.24 -18.99 -4.10
C PRO A 56 31.92 -17.80 -5.01
N ALA A 57 32.89 -16.88 -5.18
CA ALA A 57 32.76 -15.73 -6.08
C ALA A 57 33.16 -16.11 -7.52
N GLU A 58 32.49 -17.13 -8.05
CA GLU A 58 32.75 -17.73 -9.35
C GLU A 58 31.44 -17.80 -10.14
N HIS A 59 31.53 -18.19 -11.42
CA HIS A 59 30.34 -18.41 -12.24
C HIS A 59 30.04 -19.91 -12.29
N PHE A 60 28.90 -20.31 -11.74
CA PHE A 60 28.38 -21.67 -11.82
C PHE A 60 27.11 -21.75 -12.66
N ALA A 61 26.83 -22.94 -13.18
CA ALA A 61 25.66 -23.19 -14.03
C ALA A 61 24.37 -23.30 -13.21
N THR A 62 24.48 -23.66 -11.93
CA THR A 62 23.35 -23.85 -11.01
C THR A 62 23.56 -23.09 -9.71
N LEU A 63 22.46 -22.75 -9.02
CA LEU A 63 22.56 -22.04 -7.74
C LEU A 63 23.15 -22.96 -6.66
N GLU A 64 22.84 -24.25 -6.71
CA GLU A 64 23.21 -25.27 -5.71
C GLU A 64 24.73 -25.45 -5.53
N GLU A 65 25.52 -24.99 -6.52
CA GLU A 65 26.98 -24.97 -6.46
C GLU A 65 27.52 -23.87 -5.53
N TYR A 66 26.71 -22.88 -5.19
CA TYR A 66 27.07 -21.82 -4.25
C TYR A 66 26.73 -22.24 -2.80
N THR A 67 27.62 -21.91 -1.87
CA THR A 67 27.40 -22.05 -0.42
C THR A 67 26.64 -20.87 0.16
N SER A 68 26.65 -19.73 -0.53
CA SER A 68 25.81 -18.58 -0.19
C SER A 68 25.48 -17.72 -1.41
N VAL A 69 24.32 -17.07 -1.37
CA VAL A 69 23.75 -16.30 -2.49
C VAL A 69 23.25 -14.93 -2.03
N GLU A 70 22.97 -14.06 -3.00
CA GLU A 70 22.24 -12.82 -2.79
C GLU A 70 20.74 -13.03 -3.06
N ALA A 71 19.86 -12.41 -2.28
CA ALA A 71 18.43 -12.53 -2.46
C ALA A 71 17.69 -11.18 -2.48
N VAL A 72 16.62 -11.12 -3.27
CA VAL A 72 15.62 -10.04 -3.22
C VAL A 72 14.23 -10.65 -3.14
N ILE A 73 13.42 -10.15 -2.21
CA ILE A 73 12.04 -10.61 -1.98
C ILE A 73 11.08 -9.59 -2.61
N TYR A 74 10.08 -10.08 -3.34
CA TYR A 74 9.01 -9.27 -3.91
C TYR A 74 7.65 -9.77 -3.41
N GLY A 75 6.79 -8.82 -3.03
CA GLY A 75 5.43 -9.08 -2.55
C GLY A 75 4.36 -8.73 -3.60
N PRO A 76 3.09 -9.09 -3.33
CA PRO A 76 1.95 -8.86 -4.22
C PRO A 76 1.38 -7.43 -4.08
N PHE A 77 2.22 -6.46 -3.72
CA PHE A 77 1.86 -5.08 -3.47
C PHE A 77 2.86 -4.13 -4.12
N GLN A 78 2.46 -2.88 -4.30
CA GLN A 78 3.36 -1.84 -4.80
C GLN A 78 4.39 -1.49 -3.72
N GLY A 79 5.68 -1.54 -4.09
CA GLY A 79 6.80 -1.19 -3.20
C GLY A 79 7.76 -2.35 -2.90
N SER A 80 8.82 -2.04 -2.16
CA SER A 80 9.82 -3.02 -1.71
C SER A 80 9.32 -3.80 -0.50
N VAL A 81 9.69 -5.09 -0.41
CA VAL A 81 9.45 -5.89 0.80
C VAL A 81 10.42 -5.50 1.91
N ASP A 82 9.92 -5.37 3.14
CA ASP A 82 10.72 -5.26 4.37
C ASP A 82 10.90 -6.64 5.01
N PRO A 83 12.12 -7.20 4.95
CA PRO A 83 12.41 -8.51 5.53
C PRO A 83 12.17 -8.55 7.04
N PHE A 84 12.26 -7.41 7.74
CA PHE A 84 12.06 -7.34 9.19
C PHE A 84 10.59 -7.45 9.61
N THR A 85 9.64 -7.29 8.68
CA THR A 85 8.21 -7.51 8.93
C THR A 85 7.71 -8.82 8.34
N LEU A 86 8.57 -9.61 7.72
CA LEU A 86 8.23 -10.91 7.15
C LEU A 86 8.27 -12.04 8.18
N GLY A 87 8.58 -11.75 9.45
CA GLY A 87 8.69 -12.77 10.50
C GLY A 87 9.90 -13.69 10.33
N LEU A 88 10.95 -13.22 9.64
CA LEU A 88 12.21 -13.94 9.53
C LEU A 88 12.88 -14.08 10.91
N PRO A 89 13.64 -15.17 11.14
CA PRO A 89 14.55 -15.22 12.27
C PRO A 89 15.49 -14.00 12.25
N GLU A 90 15.76 -13.41 13.41
CA GLU A 90 16.56 -12.18 13.52
C GLU A 90 17.93 -12.31 12.84
N ALA A 91 18.57 -13.47 12.96
CA ALA A 91 19.86 -13.77 12.32
C ALA A 91 19.80 -13.75 10.79
N VAL A 92 18.64 -14.04 10.19
CA VAL A 92 18.40 -13.97 8.74
C VAL A 92 18.04 -12.55 8.33
N ALA A 93 17.13 -11.90 9.07
CA ALA A 93 16.71 -10.53 8.80
C ALA A 93 17.89 -9.55 8.82
N ASN A 94 18.83 -9.72 9.75
CA ASN A 94 20.03 -8.87 9.87
C ASN A 94 21.03 -9.03 8.70
N LYS A 95 20.84 -9.99 7.78
CA LYS A 95 21.63 -10.14 6.55
C LYS A 95 21.10 -9.28 5.41
N PHE A 96 19.94 -8.66 5.58
CA PHE A 96 19.35 -7.74 4.62
C PHE A 96 19.81 -6.32 4.87
N VAL A 97 20.16 -5.62 3.79
CA VAL A 97 20.40 -4.18 3.82
C VAL A 97 19.09 -3.48 4.21
N PRO A 98 19.09 -2.58 5.22
CA PRO A 98 17.91 -1.81 5.57
C PRO A 98 17.31 -1.10 4.36
N LEU A 99 15.98 -1.06 4.27
CA LEU A 99 15.29 -0.41 3.16
C LEU A 99 15.62 1.08 3.10
N GLU A 100 15.99 1.54 1.91
CA GLU A 100 15.86 2.94 1.52
C GLU A 100 14.56 3.10 0.72
N VAL A 101 13.96 4.29 0.77
CA VAL A 101 12.59 4.61 0.30
C VAL A 101 12.29 4.18 -1.16
N SER A 102 13.32 3.92 -1.98
CA SER A 102 13.18 3.60 -3.41
C SER A 102 13.99 2.39 -3.90
N SER A 103 14.59 1.61 -3.00
CA SER A 103 15.39 0.43 -3.39
C SER A 103 14.87 -0.85 -2.73
N PRO A 104 14.97 -2.01 -3.41
CA PRO A 104 14.64 -3.28 -2.80
C PRO A 104 15.64 -3.61 -1.69
N SER A 105 15.18 -4.23 -0.61
CA SER A 105 16.07 -4.77 0.40
C SER A 105 16.82 -5.98 -0.16
N ILE A 106 18.15 -5.93 -0.11
CA ILE A 106 19.02 -6.97 -0.65
C ILE A 106 19.59 -7.78 0.51
N GLY A 107 19.31 -9.08 0.50
CA GLY A 107 19.88 -10.06 1.43
C GLY A 107 21.20 -10.59 0.92
N CYS A 108 22.27 -10.46 1.70
CA CYS A 108 23.62 -10.80 1.27
C CYS A 108 24.17 -12.03 2.01
N LYS A 109 24.97 -12.86 1.32
CA LYS A 109 25.63 -14.04 1.91
C LYS A 109 24.65 -14.99 2.62
N LEU A 110 23.50 -15.22 1.99
CA LEU A 110 22.46 -16.11 2.50
C LEU A 110 22.82 -17.56 2.20
N THR A 111 22.91 -18.40 3.22
CA THR A 111 23.07 -19.85 3.08
C THR A 111 21.76 -20.50 2.65
N TRP A 112 21.81 -21.78 2.30
CA TRP A 112 20.60 -22.54 1.97
C TRP A 112 19.60 -22.65 3.12
N ASP A 113 20.07 -22.71 4.36
CA ASP A 113 19.20 -22.68 5.54
C ASP A 113 18.51 -21.31 5.68
N ASP A 114 19.22 -20.21 5.39
CA ASP A 114 18.61 -18.88 5.37
C ASP A 114 17.56 -18.77 4.26
N VAL A 115 17.85 -19.30 3.06
CA VAL A 115 16.94 -19.33 1.92
C VAL A 115 15.68 -20.12 2.26
N GLU A 116 15.80 -21.25 2.96
CA GLU A 116 14.64 -22.02 3.39
C GLU A 116 13.82 -21.26 4.44
N ALA A 117 14.46 -20.58 5.40
CA ALA A 117 13.77 -19.71 6.34
C ALA A 117 13.00 -18.58 5.62
N ILE A 118 13.55 -18.02 4.54
CA ILE A 118 12.86 -17.02 3.70
C ILE A 118 11.64 -17.63 3.01
N LYS A 119 11.76 -18.81 2.41
CA LYS A 119 10.62 -19.49 1.78
C LYS A 119 9.50 -19.75 2.79
N GLN A 120 9.83 -20.23 3.98
CA GLN A 120 8.84 -20.44 5.04
C GLN A 120 8.16 -19.13 5.47
N ALA A 121 8.94 -18.05 5.62
CA ALA A 121 8.39 -16.73 5.93
C ALA A 121 7.44 -16.20 4.83
N ILE A 122 7.78 -16.41 3.54
CA ILE A 122 6.90 -16.08 2.41
C ILE A 122 5.59 -16.89 2.46
N LEU A 123 5.67 -18.20 2.75
CA LEU A 123 4.49 -19.03 2.88
C LEU A 123 3.58 -18.56 4.02
N GLN A 124 4.16 -18.16 5.16
CA GLN A 124 3.37 -17.55 6.25
C GLN A 124 2.80 -16.18 5.87
N ALA A 125 3.57 -15.36 5.14
CA ALA A 125 3.13 -14.06 4.64
C ALA A 125 1.95 -14.17 3.66
N SER A 126 1.82 -15.28 2.93
CA SER A 126 0.65 -15.54 2.08
C SER A 126 -0.67 -15.58 2.86
N LEU A 127 -0.62 -15.89 4.16
CA LEU A 127 -1.78 -15.96 5.04
C LEU A 127 -2.05 -14.64 5.78
N ASN A 128 -1.14 -13.68 5.71
CA ASN A 128 -1.25 -12.40 6.41
C ASN A 128 -0.88 -11.26 5.45
N PRO A 129 -1.88 -10.48 4.97
CA PRO A 129 -1.67 -9.46 3.93
C PRO A 129 -0.76 -8.30 4.35
N ASN A 130 -0.36 -8.25 5.62
CA ASN A 130 0.46 -7.19 6.22
C ASN A 130 1.94 -7.59 6.35
N MET A 131 2.29 -8.85 6.09
CA MET A 131 3.65 -9.34 6.23
C MET A 131 4.54 -8.85 5.10
N GLY A 132 5.77 -8.47 5.43
CA GLY A 132 6.76 -7.95 4.49
C GLY A 132 6.50 -6.52 4.03
N VAL A 133 5.50 -5.84 4.60
CA VAL A 133 5.24 -4.43 4.34
C VAL A 133 6.19 -3.55 5.17
N PRO A 134 6.84 -2.51 4.61
CA PRO A 134 7.81 -1.68 5.34
C PRO A 134 7.32 -0.99 6.62
N ARG A 135 8.17 -1.02 7.65
CA ARG A 135 7.96 -0.24 8.88
C ARG A 135 8.20 1.26 8.60
N GLY A 136 7.13 2.03 8.65
CA GLY A 136 7.14 3.50 8.65
C GLY A 136 7.35 4.12 7.28
N VAL A 137 7.42 3.31 6.21
CA VAL A 137 7.62 3.77 4.83
C VAL A 137 6.67 3.03 3.88
N ILE A 138 5.38 3.15 4.14
CA ILE A 138 4.44 3.33 3.03
C ILE A 138 4.15 4.81 3.06
N GLY A 139 5.06 5.58 2.46
CA GLY A 139 4.84 7.00 2.31
C GLY A 139 3.65 7.16 1.38
N TRP A 140 2.54 7.64 1.91
CA TRP A 140 1.44 8.14 1.09
C TRP A 140 1.81 9.48 0.43
N ALA A 141 2.95 10.06 0.79
CA ALA A 141 3.48 11.27 0.17
C ALA A 141 3.51 11.14 -1.36
N MET A 142 2.91 12.13 -2.02
CA MET A 142 2.77 12.25 -3.47
C MET A 142 1.95 11.14 -4.13
N ALA A 143 1.20 10.35 -3.35
CA ALA A 143 0.30 9.34 -3.90
C ALA A 143 -0.98 9.99 -4.42
N ASP A 144 -1.38 9.59 -5.63
CA ASP A 144 -2.68 9.93 -6.19
C ASP A 144 -3.77 9.12 -5.50
N VAL A 145 -4.84 9.80 -5.09
CA VAL A 145 -6.05 9.20 -4.51
C VAL A 145 -7.30 9.82 -5.12
N TYR A 146 -8.41 9.10 -5.02
CA TYR A 146 -9.62 9.39 -5.78
C TYR A 146 -10.85 9.42 -4.89
N HIS A 147 -11.73 10.40 -5.11
CA HIS A 147 -13.00 10.53 -4.41
C HIS A 147 -14.17 10.51 -5.39
N GLY A 148 -15.06 9.53 -5.28
CA GLY A 148 -16.30 9.47 -6.07
C GLY A 148 -17.43 10.23 -5.38
N THR A 149 -18.12 11.10 -6.12
CA THR A 149 -19.23 11.91 -5.61
C THR A 149 -20.19 12.42 -6.72
N SER A 150 -21.21 13.19 -6.35
CA SER A 150 -22.09 13.90 -7.28
C SER A 150 -21.36 15.07 -7.96
N ALA A 151 -21.82 15.48 -9.14
CA ALA A 151 -21.21 16.60 -9.87
C ALA A 151 -21.18 17.91 -9.05
N GLU A 152 -22.29 18.28 -8.41
CA GLU A 152 -22.39 19.48 -7.56
C GLU A 152 -21.33 19.49 -6.45
N ALA A 153 -21.12 18.33 -5.84
CA ALA A 153 -20.24 18.19 -4.70
C ALA A 153 -18.77 18.08 -5.15
N ALA A 154 -18.51 17.52 -6.32
CA ALA A 154 -17.19 17.54 -6.97
C ALA A 154 -16.77 18.98 -7.32
N ASP A 155 -17.68 19.76 -7.91
CA ASP A 155 -17.44 21.17 -8.24
C ASP A 155 -17.12 21.99 -6.98
N ASP A 156 -17.88 21.79 -5.90
CA ASP A 156 -17.63 22.44 -4.61
C ASP A 156 -16.26 22.08 -4.02
N ILE A 157 -15.82 20.82 -4.11
CA ILE A 157 -14.47 20.41 -3.67
C ILE A 157 -13.39 21.09 -4.50
N VAL A 158 -13.57 21.16 -5.82
CA VAL A 158 -12.58 21.76 -6.73
C VAL A 158 -12.47 23.26 -6.50
N GLU A 159 -13.60 23.95 -6.30
CA GLU A 159 -13.64 25.40 -6.11
C GLU A 159 -13.26 25.85 -4.69
N ASN A 160 -13.74 25.12 -3.67
CA ASN A 160 -13.70 25.56 -2.28
C ASN A 160 -12.84 24.67 -1.37
N GLY A 161 -12.34 23.54 -1.87
CA GLY A 161 -11.62 22.55 -1.09
C GLY A 161 -12.53 21.61 -0.27
N ILE A 162 -11.90 20.72 0.50
CA ILE A 162 -12.62 19.74 1.33
C ILE A 162 -13.15 20.41 2.60
N ASP A 163 -14.47 20.39 2.77
CA ASP A 163 -15.14 20.78 4.02
C ASP A 163 -15.47 19.56 4.88
N MET A 164 -14.69 19.37 5.97
CA MET A 164 -14.87 18.27 6.92
C MET A 164 -16.24 18.27 7.63
N HIS A 165 -16.95 19.39 7.69
CA HIS A 165 -18.30 19.43 8.25
C HIS A 165 -19.33 18.77 7.34
N LYS A 166 -19.06 18.70 6.04
CA LYS A 166 -19.90 18.00 5.10
C LYS A 166 -19.55 16.50 5.11
N SER A 167 -18.30 16.12 5.39
CA SER A 167 -17.85 14.73 5.47
C SER A 167 -18.63 13.88 6.49
N GLY A 168 -19.07 12.70 6.06
CA GLY A 168 -19.77 11.73 6.89
C GLY A 168 -18.86 10.88 7.76
N GLY A 169 -19.51 10.04 8.58
CA GLY A 169 -18.86 8.96 9.32
C GLY A 169 -18.81 7.67 8.51
N GLY A 170 -17.77 6.87 8.70
CA GLY A 170 -17.62 5.54 8.11
C GLY A 170 -16.89 4.59 9.06
N TYR A 171 -16.28 3.54 8.50
CA TYR A 171 -15.56 2.50 9.26
C TYR A 171 -14.43 3.08 10.13
N PHE A 172 -13.80 4.17 9.68
CA PHE A 172 -12.76 4.90 10.41
C PHE A 172 -13.23 6.26 10.94
N GLY A 173 -14.52 6.38 11.21
CA GLY A 173 -15.11 7.56 11.85
C GLY A 173 -15.38 8.67 10.85
N GLN A 174 -15.55 9.89 11.36
CA GLN A 174 -15.74 11.05 10.49
C GLN A 174 -14.47 11.34 9.68
N GLY A 175 -14.57 11.35 8.35
CA GLY A 175 -13.42 11.50 7.45
C GLY A 175 -13.83 11.78 6.00
N PHE A 176 -12.92 12.34 5.22
CA PHE A 176 -13.05 12.42 3.76
C PHE A 176 -12.48 11.15 3.14
N TYR A 177 -13.36 10.28 2.63
CA TYR A 177 -12.98 8.95 2.18
C TYR A 177 -12.52 8.95 0.73
N VAL A 178 -11.34 8.43 0.47
CA VAL A 178 -10.75 8.32 -0.87
C VAL A 178 -10.32 6.88 -1.15
N ALA A 179 -10.07 6.54 -2.41
CA ALA A 179 -9.57 5.24 -2.83
C ALA A 179 -8.25 5.38 -3.59
N GLU A 180 -7.44 4.31 -3.60
CA GLU A 180 -6.19 4.25 -4.38
C GLU A 180 -6.45 4.19 -5.89
N GLU A 181 -7.58 3.61 -6.29
CA GLU A 181 -7.93 3.39 -7.69
C GLU A 181 -9.16 4.22 -8.08
N GLU A 182 -9.09 4.92 -9.22
CA GLU A 182 -10.21 5.69 -9.78
C GLU A 182 -11.46 4.82 -9.97
N ALA A 183 -11.29 3.61 -10.51
CA ALA A 183 -12.38 2.68 -10.75
C ALA A 183 -13.11 2.30 -9.45
N LEU A 184 -12.35 2.13 -8.36
CA LEU A 184 -12.89 1.83 -7.03
C LEU A 184 -13.61 3.04 -6.44
N ALA A 185 -13.06 4.25 -6.59
CA ALA A 185 -13.74 5.47 -6.14
C ALA A 185 -15.11 5.64 -6.83
N ARG A 186 -15.15 5.39 -8.14
CA ARG A 186 -16.36 5.47 -8.96
C ARG A 186 -17.39 4.39 -8.57
N SER A 187 -16.95 3.14 -8.41
CA SER A 187 -17.84 2.05 -8.02
C SER A 187 -18.41 2.24 -6.62
N ASN A 188 -17.57 2.67 -5.67
CA ASN A 188 -18.03 2.97 -4.31
C ASN A 188 -19.17 3.99 -4.36
N TYR A 189 -18.99 5.14 -5.04
CA TYR A 189 -20.07 6.12 -5.14
C TYR A 189 -21.34 5.54 -5.80
N ALA A 190 -21.21 4.77 -6.88
CA ALA A 190 -22.34 4.11 -7.54
C ALA A 190 -23.16 3.26 -6.54
N ASP A 191 -22.46 2.39 -5.81
CA ASP A 191 -23.05 1.44 -4.87
C ASP A 191 -23.77 2.15 -3.70
N PHE A 192 -23.24 3.30 -3.24
CA PHE A 192 -23.79 4.03 -2.10
C PHE A 192 -24.87 5.05 -2.48
N SER A 193 -24.75 5.68 -3.65
CA SER A 193 -25.72 6.69 -4.10
C SER A 193 -26.92 6.09 -4.84
N GLY A 194 -26.80 4.85 -5.33
CA GLY A 194 -27.78 4.25 -6.24
C GLY A 194 -27.75 4.87 -7.64
N ASP A 195 -26.71 5.65 -7.95
CA ASP A 195 -26.46 6.22 -9.26
C ASP A 195 -25.79 5.18 -10.16
N GLU A 196 -26.55 4.62 -11.10
CA GLU A 196 -26.05 3.63 -12.06
C GLU A 196 -24.89 4.17 -12.91
N ASP A 197 -24.77 5.50 -13.03
CA ASP A 197 -23.68 6.17 -13.74
C ASP A 197 -22.47 6.47 -12.84
N GLY A 198 -22.42 6.00 -11.60
CA GLY A 198 -21.21 5.99 -10.76
C GLY A 198 -20.57 7.34 -10.45
N GLY A 199 -21.28 8.45 -10.68
CA GLY A 199 -20.86 9.80 -10.31
C GLY A 199 -19.59 10.33 -10.98
N VAL A 200 -19.15 11.47 -10.48
CA VAL A 200 -17.93 12.19 -10.86
C VAL A 200 -16.80 11.82 -9.89
N VAL A 201 -15.57 11.72 -10.40
CA VAL A 201 -14.39 11.42 -9.59
C VAL A 201 -13.49 12.64 -9.51
N VAL A 202 -13.15 13.04 -8.28
CA VAL A 202 -12.12 14.05 -7.99
C VAL A 202 -10.79 13.34 -7.76
N LYS A 203 -9.73 13.83 -8.39
CA LYS A 203 -8.35 13.38 -8.15
C LYS A 203 -7.70 14.29 -7.12
N LEU A 204 -7.01 13.69 -6.16
CA LEU A 204 -6.21 14.38 -5.17
C LEU A 204 -4.81 13.77 -5.11
N GLU A 205 -3.84 14.56 -4.68
CA GLU A 205 -2.49 14.11 -4.35
C GLU A 205 -2.26 14.30 -2.85
N ILE A 206 -1.72 13.31 -2.17
CA ILE A 206 -1.34 13.44 -0.77
C ILE A 206 -0.04 14.23 -0.68
N LYS A 207 -0.01 15.29 0.13
CA LYS A 207 1.16 16.16 0.24
C LYS A 207 2.32 15.46 0.92
N ASP A 208 3.54 15.89 0.54
CA ASP A 208 4.74 15.52 1.28
C ASP A 208 4.63 15.93 2.76
N GLY A 209 5.04 15.05 3.66
CA GLY A 209 4.93 15.22 5.11
C GLY A 209 3.57 14.89 5.73
N ALA A 210 2.54 14.52 4.95
CA ALA A 210 1.28 14.04 5.50
C ALA A 210 1.47 12.73 6.30
N ARG A 211 0.96 12.68 7.53
CA ARG A 211 1.00 11.49 8.38
C ARG A 211 -0.26 10.64 8.21
N ILE A 212 -0.22 9.78 7.21
CA ILE A 212 -1.25 8.76 6.98
C ILE A 212 -0.83 7.47 7.68
N LEU A 213 -1.62 7.01 8.65
CA LEU A 213 -1.38 5.74 9.33
C LEU A 213 -1.77 4.59 8.42
N ASP A 214 -0.90 3.61 8.27
CA ASP A 214 -1.24 2.41 7.51
C ASP A 214 -1.58 1.26 8.48
N MET A 215 -2.82 0.79 8.51
CA MET A 215 -3.23 -0.26 9.46
C MET A 215 -2.58 -1.62 9.16
N ARG A 216 -1.92 -1.78 8.00
CA ARG A 216 -1.05 -2.94 7.73
C ARG A 216 0.24 -2.87 8.52
N ASN A 217 0.68 -1.66 8.87
CA ASN A 217 1.87 -1.43 9.65
C ASN A 217 1.59 -1.62 11.15
N ALA A 218 2.27 -2.57 11.78
CA ALA A 218 2.08 -2.87 13.20
C ALA A 218 2.38 -1.70 14.15
N VAL A 219 3.32 -0.82 13.79
CA VAL A 219 3.65 0.39 14.56
C VAL A 219 2.53 1.41 14.48
N ASP A 220 1.96 1.62 13.29
CA ASP A 220 0.83 2.53 13.08
C ASP A 220 -0.45 1.99 13.71
N ALA A 221 -0.70 0.68 13.60
CA ALA A 221 -1.81 0.01 14.27
C ALA A 221 -1.70 0.11 15.80
N ASP A 222 -0.51 -0.12 16.37
CA ASP A 222 -0.26 0.06 17.81
C ASP A 222 -0.40 1.53 18.24
N PHE A 223 0.05 2.48 17.40
CA PHE A 223 -0.20 3.90 17.63
C PHE A 223 -1.70 4.23 17.62
N TRP A 224 -2.46 3.72 16.64
CA TRP A 224 -3.90 3.91 16.52
C TRP A 224 -4.65 3.45 17.77
N VAL A 225 -4.30 2.27 18.30
CA VAL A 225 -4.90 1.74 19.54
C VAL A 225 -4.49 2.58 20.75
N ARG A 226 -3.19 2.85 20.94
CA ARG A 226 -2.68 3.55 22.14
C ARG A 226 -3.04 5.03 22.19
N SER A 227 -3.23 5.67 21.04
CA SER A 227 -3.71 7.06 20.95
C SER A 227 -5.16 7.22 21.42
N GLY A 228 -5.90 6.12 21.55
CA GLY A 228 -7.32 6.12 21.91
C GLY A 228 -8.26 6.44 20.74
N LEU A 229 -7.72 6.64 19.53
CA LEU A 229 -8.52 6.92 18.33
C LEU A 229 -9.48 5.77 18.01
N ALA A 230 -9.04 4.51 18.14
CA ALA A 230 -9.91 3.34 17.97
C ALA A 230 -11.21 3.40 18.80
N ASN A 231 -11.16 3.96 20.01
CA ASN A 231 -12.32 4.06 20.91
C ASN A 231 -13.19 5.30 20.63
N ALA A 232 -12.72 6.23 19.80
CA ALA A 232 -13.37 7.51 19.52
C ALA A 232 -14.04 7.56 18.14
N ILE A 233 -13.92 6.52 17.31
CA ILE A 233 -14.42 6.46 15.92
C ILE A 233 -15.86 6.97 15.76
N GLY A 234 -16.75 6.68 16.73
CA GLY A 234 -18.14 7.12 16.69
C GLY A 234 -18.39 8.58 17.04
N SER A 235 -17.36 9.38 17.36
CA SER A 235 -17.52 10.77 17.79
C SER A 235 -17.68 11.71 16.60
N ARG A 236 -18.51 12.75 16.77
CA ARG A 236 -18.74 13.78 15.74
C ARG A 236 -17.57 14.75 15.56
N ASP A 237 -16.59 14.69 16.44
CA ASP A 237 -15.36 15.49 16.42
C ASP A 237 -14.13 14.62 16.09
N PHE A 238 -14.36 13.42 15.52
CA PHE A 238 -13.32 12.42 15.36
C PHE A 238 -12.14 12.92 14.51
N ALA A 239 -12.42 13.53 13.36
CA ALA A 239 -11.37 14.09 12.50
C ALA A 239 -10.48 15.08 13.27
N ALA A 240 -11.08 16.01 14.02
CA ALA A 240 -10.32 16.97 14.83
C ALA A 240 -9.47 16.30 15.92
N ARG A 241 -9.93 15.18 16.50
CA ARG A 241 -9.14 14.38 17.46
C ARG A 241 -7.96 13.69 16.80
N ALA A 242 -8.16 13.12 15.61
CA ALA A 242 -7.11 12.49 14.83
C ALA A 242 -6.01 13.50 14.49
N VAL A 243 -6.38 14.68 13.96
CA VAL A 243 -5.43 15.76 13.64
C VAL A 243 -4.69 16.23 14.89
N LYS A 244 -5.38 16.38 16.03
CA LYS A 244 -4.73 16.73 17.30
C LYS A 244 -3.73 15.67 17.80
N ALA A 245 -3.96 14.41 17.46
CA ALA A 245 -3.03 13.31 17.71
C ALA A 245 -1.90 13.22 16.66
N GLY A 246 -1.84 14.18 15.73
CA GLY A 246 -0.85 14.24 14.64
C GLY A 246 -1.13 13.21 13.55
N VAL A 247 -2.39 12.85 13.30
CA VAL A 247 -2.80 11.91 12.26
C VAL A 247 -3.62 12.64 11.22
N ASP A 248 -3.13 12.66 9.99
CA ASP A 248 -3.78 13.32 8.86
C ASP A 248 -4.76 12.40 8.13
N GLY A 249 -4.55 11.09 8.23
CA GLY A 249 -5.45 10.09 7.69
C GLY A 249 -5.10 8.66 8.11
N VAL A 250 -5.92 7.71 7.69
CA VAL A 250 -5.68 6.28 7.90
C VAL A 250 -6.04 5.48 6.67
N TYR A 251 -5.23 4.46 6.38
CA TYR A 251 -5.47 3.46 5.34
C TYR A 251 -5.68 2.08 5.95
N ASP A 252 -6.59 1.31 5.37
CA ASP A 252 -6.71 -0.13 5.63
C ASP A 252 -7.17 -0.84 4.36
N ARG A 253 -6.41 -1.87 3.97
CA ARG A 253 -6.67 -2.65 2.77
C ARG A 253 -8.01 -3.39 2.84
N SER A 254 -8.53 -3.72 4.02
CA SER A 254 -9.79 -4.47 4.15
C SER A 254 -11.01 -3.72 3.61
N PHE A 255 -10.92 -2.40 3.48
CA PHE A 255 -11.97 -1.58 2.87
C PHE A 255 -11.52 -0.89 1.57
N GLY A 256 -10.26 -1.08 1.15
CA GLY A 256 -9.73 -0.56 -0.12
C GLY A 256 -9.69 0.97 -0.20
N GLY A 257 -9.67 1.67 0.92
CA GLY A 257 -9.72 3.14 0.93
C GLY A 257 -8.85 3.77 1.99
N LEU A 258 -8.85 5.10 1.99
CA LEU A 258 -8.23 5.95 2.99
C LEU A 258 -9.31 6.87 3.56
N ALA A 259 -9.25 7.15 4.86
CA ALA A 259 -9.99 8.24 5.46
C ALA A 259 -9.02 9.40 5.73
N ILE A 260 -9.25 10.56 5.11
CA ILE A 260 -8.50 11.79 5.34
C ILE A 260 -9.21 12.61 6.42
N TYR A 261 -8.48 12.98 7.47
CA TYR A 261 -8.96 13.80 8.59
C TYR A 261 -8.52 15.26 8.50
N ASN A 262 -7.38 15.50 7.86
CA ASN A 262 -6.83 16.83 7.63
C ASN A 262 -6.91 17.17 6.13
N PRO A 263 -7.83 18.06 5.70
CA PRO A 263 -7.88 18.57 4.33
C PRO A 263 -6.55 19.13 3.83
N ASP A 264 -5.76 19.73 4.71
CA ASP A 264 -4.48 20.34 4.32
C ASP A 264 -3.43 19.30 3.93
N ALA A 265 -3.64 18.01 4.24
CA ALA A 265 -2.76 16.91 3.89
C ALA A 265 -2.91 16.43 2.44
N VAL A 266 -3.87 16.97 1.69
CA VAL A 266 -4.08 16.65 0.28
C VAL A 266 -4.17 17.92 -0.57
N GLU A 267 -3.85 17.79 -1.85
CA GLU A 267 -4.05 18.80 -2.87
C GLU A 267 -5.05 18.29 -3.90
N CYS A 268 -6.10 19.07 -4.18
CA CYS A 268 -7.08 18.73 -5.22
C CYS A 268 -6.49 19.02 -6.59
N LEU A 269 -6.34 17.99 -7.42
CA LEU A 269 -5.83 18.08 -8.79
C LEU A 269 -6.94 18.26 -9.84
N GLY A 270 -8.20 18.31 -9.41
CA GLY A 270 -9.36 18.53 -10.26
C GLY A 270 -10.14 17.26 -10.57
N LEU A 271 -11.02 17.35 -11.57
CA LEU A 271 -11.87 16.23 -11.99
C LEU A 271 -11.10 15.25 -12.88
N VAL A 272 -11.36 13.96 -12.70
CA VAL A 272 -10.89 12.94 -13.62
C VAL A 272 -11.80 12.93 -14.87
N PRO A 273 -11.24 13.02 -16.09
CA PRO A 273 -12.04 12.96 -17.31
C PRO A 273 -12.87 11.68 -17.38
N ASP A 274 -14.17 11.82 -17.62
CA ASP A 274 -15.04 10.67 -17.83
C ASP A 274 -14.83 10.12 -19.25
N ASN A 275 -13.96 9.12 -19.37
CA ASN A 275 -13.64 8.46 -20.63
C ASN A 275 -14.54 7.25 -20.92
N ARG A 276 -15.65 7.08 -20.20
CA ARG A 276 -16.58 5.98 -20.51
C ARG A 276 -17.11 6.15 -21.94
N PRO A 277 -17.15 5.08 -22.74
CA PRO A 277 -17.71 5.16 -24.08
C PRO A 277 -19.17 5.61 -23.96
N GLY A 278 -19.47 6.78 -24.52
CA GLY A 278 -20.80 7.39 -24.42
C GLY A 278 -21.88 6.37 -24.79
N LEU A 279 -22.80 6.13 -23.86
CA LEU A 279 -24.05 5.46 -24.15
C LEU A 279 -24.79 6.34 -25.18
N LYS A 280 -24.79 5.88 -26.43
CA LYS A 280 -25.65 6.41 -27.48
C LYS A 280 -27.08 5.98 -27.26
#